data_AF-A0A1A3CQ70-F1
#
_entry.id   AF-A0A1A3CQ70-F1
#
_cell.length_a   1.000
_cell.length_b   1.000
_cell.length_c   1.000
_cell.angle_alpha   90.00
_cell.angle_beta   90.00
_cell.angle_gamma   90.00
#
_symmetry.space_group_name_H-M   'P 1'
#
loop_
_entity.id
_entity.type
_entity.pdbx_description
1 polymer ?
#
loop_
_entity_poly.entity_id
_entity_poly.type
_entity_poly.pdbx_seq_one_letter_code
_entity_poly.pdbx_strand_id
1 'polypeptide(L)'
;MQGLRDAPPDRLAGLTVTVTDIADALIFTGGDDDTSVRVVVRPSGTEPKLKCYLEIRWAPTPDLEPARQRARARRDELVAAINRW
;
A
#
# COMPACT_ATOMS: atom_id res chain seq x y z
N MET A 1 -3.77 -14.72 5.13
CA MET A 1 -4.22 -13.92 3.97
C MET A 1 -5.71 -14.07 3.68
N GLN A 2 -6.36 -15.22 3.96
CA GLN A 2 -7.80 -15.39 3.73
C GLN A 2 -8.66 -14.28 4.34
N GLY A 3 -8.37 -13.85 5.58
CA GLY A 3 -9.08 -12.71 6.18
C GLY A 3 -9.02 -11.40 5.39
N LEU A 4 -7.88 -11.09 4.75
CA LEU A 4 -7.76 -9.92 3.85
C LEU A 4 -8.53 -10.11 2.54
N ARG A 5 -8.73 -11.35 2.09
CA ARG A 5 -9.58 -11.64 0.91
C ARG A 5 -11.06 -11.52 1.25
N ASP A 6 -11.45 -12.01 2.42
CA ASP A 6 -12.85 -12.03 2.85
C ASP A 6 -13.34 -10.63 3.23
N ALA A 7 -12.46 -9.82 3.82
CA ALA A 7 -12.75 -8.45 4.24
C ALA A 7 -11.59 -7.50 3.88
N PRO A 8 -11.39 -7.18 2.60
CA PRO A 8 -10.34 -6.27 2.17
C PRO A 8 -10.65 -4.86 2.71
N PRO A 9 -9.66 -4.14 3.26
CA PRO A 9 -9.86 -2.75 3.64
C PRO A 9 -10.12 -1.89 2.40
N ASP A 10 -11.08 -0.96 2.52
CA ASP A 10 -11.42 0.04 1.51
C ASP A 10 -10.54 1.30 1.60
N ARG A 11 -9.74 1.41 2.68
CA ARG A 11 -8.82 2.53 2.90
C ARG A 11 -7.46 2.11 3.43
N LEU A 12 -6.42 2.78 2.96
CA LEU A 12 -5.04 2.66 3.46
C LEU A 12 -4.39 4.03 3.60
N ALA A 13 -3.83 4.33 4.78
CA ALA A 13 -3.23 5.63 5.08
C ALA A 13 -4.12 6.82 4.68
N GLY A 14 -5.42 6.70 4.95
CA GLY A 14 -6.42 7.72 4.61
C GLY A 14 -6.85 7.75 3.14
N LEU A 15 -6.22 7.02 2.23
CA LEU A 15 -6.62 6.94 0.82
C LEU A 15 -7.65 5.83 0.60
N THR A 16 -8.68 6.10 -0.19
CA THR A 16 -9.56 5.05 -0.72
C THR A 16 -8.75 4.14 -1.63
N VAL A 17 -8.88 2.83 -1.46
CA VAL A 17 -8.20 1.81 -2.27
C VAL A 17 -9.19 0.83 -2.85
N THR A 18 -8.89 0.34 -4.04
CA THR A 18 -9.53 -0.83 -4.64
C THR A 18 -8.58 -2.02 -4.54
N VAL A 19 -9.13 -3.22 -4.43
CA VAL A 19 -8.36 -4.47 -4.41
C VAL A 19 -8.53 -5.24 -5.71
N THR A 20 -7.41 -5.70 -6.26
CA THR A 20 -7.38 -6.74 -7.29
C THR A 20 -6.83 -8.01 -6.65
N ASP A 21 -7.63 -9.07 -6.61
CA ASP A 21 -7.18 -10.40 -6.21
C ASP A 21 -6.67 -11.16 -7.43
N ILE A 22 -5.40 -11.51 -7.41
CA ILE A 22 -4.80 -12.48 -8.32
C ILE A 22 -4.41 -13.69 -7.47
N ALA A 23 -4.45 -14.90 -8.05
CA ALA A 23 -4.40 -16.17 -7.31
C ALA A 23 -3.46 -16.20 -6.07
N ASP A 24 -2.24 -15.67 -6.18
CA ASP A 24 -1.25 -15.65 -5.12
C ASP A 24 -0.95 -14.26 -4.51
N ALA A 25 -1.68 -13.20 -4.89
CA ALA A 25 -1.47 -11.86 -4.38
C ALA A 25 -2.76 -11.02 -4.30
N LEU A 26 -2.84 -10.17 -3.27
CA LEU A 26 -3.77 -9.05 -3.23
C LEU A 26 -3.04 -7.76 -3.61
N ILE A 27 -3.60 -6.99 -4.53
CA ILE A 27 -3.03 -5.72 -5.00
C ILE A 27 -4.01 -4.61 -4.63
N PHE A 28 -3.66 -3.82 -3.63
CA PHE A 28 -4.39 -2.60 -3.26
C PHE A 28 -3.81 -1.43 -4.05
N THR A 29 -4.67 -0.68 -4.73
CA THR A 29 -4.29 0.54 -5.45
C THR A 29 -5.22 1.65 -5.04
N GLY A 30 -4.68 2.83 -4.76
CA GLY A 30 -5.48 4.01 -4.44
C GLY A 30 -4.66 5.28 -4.58
N GLY A 31 -5.33 6.41 -4.42
CA GLY A 31 -4.71 7.71 -4.67
C GLY A 31 -5.72 8.77 -5.05
N ASP A 32 -5.16 9.94 -5.35
CA ASP A 32 -5.81 11.12 -5.88
C ASP A 32 -4.93 11.71 -7.01
N ASP A 33 -5.21 12.94 -7.42
CA ASP A 33 -4.48 13.61 -8.51
C ASP A 33 -2.99 13.85 -8.18
N ASP A 34 -2.64 13.95 -6.90
CA ASP A 34 -1.30 14.30 -6.43
C ASP A 34 -0.50 13.10 -5.93
N THR A 35 -1.16 12.03 -5.47
CA THR A 35 -0.49 10.85 -4.93
C THR A 35 -1.15 9.54 -5.35
N SER A 36 -0.33 8.52 -5.57
CA SER A 36 -0.81 7.15 -5.69
C SER A 36 -0.01 6.20 -4.81
N VAL A 37 -0.71 5.20 -4.28
CA VAL A 37 -0.15 4.11 -3.49
C VAL A 37 -0.52 2.79 -4.12
N ARG A 38 0.42 1.85 -4.06
CA ARG A 38 0.19 0.46 -4.44
C ARG A 38 0.81 -0.45 -3.39
N VAL A 39 -0.01 -1.35 -2.84
CA VAL A 39 0.42 -2.35 -1.85
C VAL A 39 0.13 -3.73 -2.41
N VAL A 40 1.19 -4.54 -2.56
CA VAL A 40 1.06 -5.93 -2.98
C VAL A 40 1.32 -6.83 -1.78
N VAL A 41 0.34 -7.67 -1.44
CA VAL A 41 0.40 -8.62 -0.33
C VAL A 41 0.46 -10.03 -0.88
N ARG A 42 1.47 -10.81 -0.48
CA ARG A 42 1.64 -12.21 -0.87
C ARG A 42 1.98 -13.06 0.34
N PRO A 43 1.53 -14.33 0.41
CA PRO A 43 2.06 -15.27 1.38
C PRO A 43 3.52 -15.58 1.04
N SER A 44 4.37 -15.68 2.06
CA SER A 44 5.71 -16.22 1.87
C SER A 44 5.64 -17.73 1.62
N GLY A 45 6.41 -18.23 0.65
CA GLY A 45 6.46 -19.67 0.35
C GLY A 45 7.31 -20.49 1.32
N THR A 46 8.15 -19.85 2.15
CA THR A 46 9.13 -20.53 3.02
C THR A 46 8.87 -20.36 4.50
N GLU A 47 8.04 -19.40 4.90
CA GLU A 47 7.83 -19.02 6.30
C GLU A 47 6.37 -18.61 6.51
N PRO A 48 5.81 -18.76 7.73
CA PRO A 48 4.42 -18.38 8.03
C PRO A 48 4.27 -16.87 8.20
N LYS A 49 4.58 -16.09 7.15
CA LYS A 49 4.50 -14.63 7.13
C LYS A 49 3.93 -14.11 5.81
N LEU A 50 3.42 -12.88 5.85
CA LEU A 50 3.08 -12.11 4.65
C LEU A 50 4.28 -11.28 4.20
N LYS A 51 4.43 -11.13 2.88
CA LYS A 51 5.34 -10.17 2.25
C LYS A 51 4.49 -9.03 1.69
N CYS A 52 4.81 -7.81 2.10
CA CYS A 52 4.14 -6.60 1.63
C CYS A 52 5.12 -5.73 0.86
N TYR A 53 4.79 -5.41 -0.38
CA TYR A 53 5.58 -4.52 -1.24
C TYR A 53 4.82 -3.21 -1.42
N LEU A 54 5.47 -2.09 -1.14
CA LEU A 54 4.87 -0.77 -1.16
C LEU A 54 5.49 0.06 -2.28
N GLU A 55 4.64 0.70 -3.07
CA GLU A 55 5.02 1.77 -4.00
C GLU A 55 4.21 3.03 -3.64
N ILE A 56 4.88 4.17 -3.58
CA ILE A 56 4.29 5.47 -3.30
C ILE A 56 4.81 6.42 -4.34
N ARG A 57 3.90 7.10 -5.02
CA ARG A 57 4.22 8.10 -6.04
C ARG A 57 3.56 9.42 -5.67
N TRP A 58 4.23 10.49 -6.07
CA TRP A 58 3.75 11.85 -5.98
C TRP A 58 3.87 12.50 -7.35
N ALA A 59 2.97 13.43 -7.64
CA ALA A 59 3.08 14.28 -8.81
C ALA A 59 4.46 14.97 -8.84
N PRO A 60 5.09 15.12 -10.01
CA PRO A 60 6.38 15.79 -10.13
C PRO A 60 6.31 17.23 -9.61
N THR A 61 7.29 17.64 -8.82
CA THR A 61 7.46 19.01 -8.35
C THR A 61 8.85 19.53 -8.71
N PRO A 62 9.02 20.85 -8.93
CA PRO A 62 10.33 21.44 -9.21
C PRO A 62 11.34 21.22 -8.07
N ASP A 63 10.85 21.20 -6.83
CA ASP A 63 11.64 20.86 -5.64
C ASP A 63 11.29 19.45 -5.18
N LEU A 64 12.31 18.58 -5.13
CA LEU A 64 12.15 17.19 -4.71
C LEU A 64 12.11 17.02 -3.20
N GLU A 65 12.63 17.95 -2.40
CA GLU A 65 12.75 17.75 -0.95
C GLU A 65 11.38 17.66 -0.26
N PRO A 66 10.43 18.58 -0.51
CA PRO A 66 9.06 18.45 0.02
C PRO A 66 8.37 17.16 -0.46
N ALA A 67 8.57 16.76 -1.73
CA ALA A 67 8.00 15.53 -2.25
C ALA A 67 8.57 14.28 -1.55
N ARG A 68 9.88 14.25 -1.27
CA ARG A 68 10.52 13.17 -0.51
C ARG A 68 10.02 13.11 0.94
N GLN A 69 9.81 14.26 1.58
CA GLN A 69 9.26 14.30 2.94
C GLN A 69 7.84 13.75 2.99
N ARG A 70 6.97 14.15 2.07
CA ARG A 70 5.61 13.61 1.94
C ARG A 70 5.60 12.11 1.65
N ALA A 71 6.48 11.64 0.77
CA ALA A 71 6.63 10.21 0.47
C ALA A 71 7.06 9.40 1.69
N ARG A 72 8.00 9.90 2.49
CA ARG A 72 8.42 9.26 3.76
C ARG A 72 7.29 9.21 4.77
N ALA A 73 6.57 10.30 4.98
CA ALA A 73 5.42 10.33 5.88
C ALA A 73 4.34 9.32 5.44
N ARG A 74 3.99 9.31 4.15
CA ARG A 74 3.00 8.36 3.61
C ARG A 74 3.44 6.91 3.72
N ARG A 75 4.74 6.62 3.56
CA ARG A 75 5.31 5.30 3.80
C ARG A 75 5.09 4.87 5.24
N ASP A 76 5.35 5.74 6.20
CA ASP A 76 5.24 5.41 7.62
C ASP A 76 3.78 5.14 8.01
N GLU A 77 2.84 5.94 7.48
CA GLU A 77 1.41 5.70 7.62
C GLU A 77 0.97 4.35 7.03
N LEU A 78 1.45 4.01 5.83
CA LEU A 78 1.14 2.73 5.20
C LEU A 78 1.72 1.55 5.97
N VAL A 79 2.97 1.63 6.41
CA VAL A 79 3.61 0.60 7.22
C VAL A 79 2.85 0.40 8.53
N ALA A 80 2.47 1.49 9.21
CA ALA A 80 1.67 1.41 10.42
C ALA A 80 0.29 0.77 10.17
N ALA A 81 -0.36 1.07 9.04
CA ALA A 81 -1.64 0.46 8.68
C ALA A 81 -1.50 -1.05 8.41
N ILE A 82 -0.49 -1.44 7.63
CA ILE A 82 -0.22 -2.82 7.19
C ILE A 82 0.23 -3.72 8.35
N ASN A 83 0.96 -3.19 9.33
CA ASN A 83 1.40 -3.95 10.50
C ASN A 83 0.24 -4.44 11.40
N ARG A 84 -1.00 -4.03 11.12
CA ARG A 84 -2.21 -4.49 11.81
C ARG A 84 -2.91 -5.66 11.11
N TRP A 85 -2.34 -6.17 10.01
CA TRP A 85 -2.89 -7.27 9.21
C TRP A 85 -2.37 -8.64 9.61
#